data_AF-A0AA40DYL5-F1
#
_entry.id   AF-A0AA40DYL5-F1
#
_cell.length_a   1.000
_cell.length_b   1.000
_cell.length_c   1.000
_cell.angle_alpha   90.00
_cell.angle_beta   90.00
_cell.angle_gamma   90.00
#
_symmetry.space_group_name_H-M   'P 1'
#
loop_
_entity.id
_entity.type
_entity.pdbx_description
1 polymer ?
#
loop_
_entity_poly.entity_id
_entity_poly.type
_entity_poly.pdbx_seq_one_letter_code
_entity_poly.pdbx_strand_id
1 'polypeptide(L)'
;MAVGKNKRLSKGKKGLKKKTQDPFARKDWFGIKTLVNRTTGLKNANDALKGRIFEVSLADLQKDEDHAFRKVKLRVDEVQGKNCLTNFHGLDFTSDKLRSLVRKWQTLIEANVTVKTTDDYLIRLFAIAFTKRRPNQIKKTTYAATSQIRAIRKKMTEIIQREASSCTLTQLTSKLIPEVIGREIEKATQGIYPLQNVHIRKVKLLKSPKFDLGALMTLHGESSTDEQGQKVEREFRETVLEAILLIGPSGAGKSALLTRYCDDEFDPESSTATIGIDFKAGQERFRTLSTSFYRGAHGVLLVYDISSRASFLTMERWFDEAEANTVEAVALYLVGAKLDKAETGREVSSEEGQALADAHSARFCEASAKTRVNVRRPFVDIVDQIIQTPGLLSGPGRTPGTVAVSGGGGDYLSSCPC
;
A
#
# COMPACT_ATOMS: atom_id res chain seq x y z
N MET A 1 43.30 -86.64 -9.76
CA MET A 1 43.34 -86.15 -11.15
C MET A 1 42.47 -84.91 -11.29
N ALA A 2 43.01 -83.90 -11.96
CA ALA A 2 42.34 -82.73 -12.57
C ALA A 2 41.53 -81.78 -11.68
N VAL A 3 42.24 -80.79 -11.11
CA VAL A 3 41.71 -79.43 -10.86
C VAL A 3 41.47 -78.78 -12.23
N GLY A 4 40.20 -78.68 -12.63
CA GLY A 4 39.77 -78.09 -13.90
C GLY A 4 39.78 -76.56 -13.89
N LYS A 5 40.48 -75.97 -14.86
CA LYS A 5 40.62 -74.53 -15.10
C LYS A 5 39.38 -73.91 -15.78
N ASN A 6 39.08 -72.67 -15.38
CA ASN A 6 38.53 -71.54 -16.15
C ASN A 6 37.10 -71.57 -16.71
N LYS A 7 36.28 -70.60 -16.26
CA LYS A 7 36.12 -69.31 -16.95
C LYS A 7 35.52 -68.27 -15.99
N ARG A 8 36.19 -67.12 -15.89
CA ARG A 8 35.72 -65.91 -15.21
C ARG A 8 34.25 -65.66 -15.54
N LEU A 9 33.36 -65.82 -14.56
CA LEU A 9 32.03 -65.23 -14.59
C LEU A 9 32.23 -63.72 -14.76
N SER A 10 31.71 -63.21 -15.88
CA SER A 10 31.75 -61.81 -16.27
C SER A 10 31.40 -60.94 -15.08
N LYS A 11 32.28 -59.97 -14.77
CA LYS A 11 31.99 -58.86 -13.85
C LYS A 11 30.55 -58.42 -14.05
N GLY A 12 29.72 -58.60 -13.02
CA GLY A 12 28.36 -58.06 -13.01
C GLY A 12 28.43 -56.62 -13.47
N LYS A 13 27.62 -56.27 -14.48
CA LYS A 13 27.44 -54.89 -14.95
C LYS A 13 27.21 -54.04 -13.71
N LYS A 14 28.24 -53.33 -13.25
CA LYS A 14 28.10 -52.27 -12.25
C LYS A 14 26.97 -51.40 -12.77
N GLY A 15 25.85 -51.35 -12.04
CA GLY A 15 24.67 -50.62 -12.44
C GLY A 15 25.10 -49.27 -12.99
N LEU A 16 24.69 -48.96 -14.22
CA LEU A 16 24.98 -47.68 -14.86
C LEU A 16 24.72 -46.61 -13.80
N LYS A 17 25.77 -45.91 -13.35
CA LYS A 17 25.61 -44.73 -12.49
C LYS A 17 24.63 -43.85 -13.25
N LYS A 18 23.41 -43.69 -12.74
CA LYS A 18 22.41 -42.78 -13.31
C LYS A 18 23.14 -41.46 -13.51
N LYS A 19 23.27 -41.01 -14.76
CA LYS A 19 23.89 -39.71 -15.06
C LYS A 19 23.25 -38.69 -14.12
N THR A 20 24.09 -37.97 -13.37
CA THR A 20 23.65 -36.86 -12.54
C THR A 20 23.06 -35.83 -13.50
N GLN A 21 21.73 -35.83 -13.61
CA GLN A 21 20.98 -34.91 -14.43
C GLN A 21 20.48 -33.80 -13.53
N ASP A 22 20.61 -32.57 -14.00
CA ASP A 22 20.08 -31.40 -13.29
C ASP A 22 18.59 -31.62 -12.96
N PRO A 23 18.19 -31.49 -11.68
CA PRO A 23 16.79 -31.56 -11.28
C PRO A 23 15.87 -30.59 -12.02
N PHE A 24 16.34 -29.43 -12.48
CA PHE A 24 15.55 -28.47 -13.25
C PHE A 24 15.26 -28.95 -14.67
N ALA A 25 16.14 -29.76 -15.28
CA ALA A 25 15.92 -30.33 -16.60
C ALA A 25 14.73 -31.31 -16.65
N ARG A 26 14.25 -31.76 -15.48
CA ARG A 26 13.10 -32.66 -15.33
C ARG A 26 11.80 -31.94 -14.98
N LYS A 27 11.80 -30.61 -14.89
CA LYS A 27 10.64 -29.83 -14.47
C LYS A 27 10.09 -29.00 -15.62
N ASP A 28 8.77 -28.82 -15.62
CA ASP A 28 8.05 -27.90 -16.49
C ASP A 28 7.50 -26.72 -15.69
N TRP A 29 7.38 -25.60 -16.39
CA TRP A 29 6.82 -24.35 -15.88
C TRP A 29 5.33 -24.26 -16.19
N PHE A 30 4.56 -23.86 -15.18
CA PHE A 30 3.14 -23.56 -15.27
C PHE A 30 2.90 -22.07 -15.01
N GLY A 31 1.76 -21.53 -15.48
CA GLY A 31 1.44 -20.09 -15.55
C GLY A 31 1.51 -19.32 -14.22
N ILE A 32 1.31 -20.00 -13.08
CA ILE A 32 1.51 -19.44 -11.72
C ILE A 32 3.02 -19.38 -11.34
N LYS A 33 3.92 -19.51 -12.33
CA LYS A 33 5.38 -19.59 -12.17
C LYS A 33 5.81 -20.71 -11.22
N THR A 34 5.07 -21.81 -11.24
CA THR A 34 5.37 -23.00 -10.43
C THR A 34 6.03 -24.08 -11.26
N LEU A 35 7.05 -24.71 -10.67
CA LEU A 35 7.77 -25.82 -11.28
C LEU A 35 7.23 -27.16 -10.76
N VAL A 36 6.89 -28.06 -11.68
CA VAL A 36 6.51 -29.44 -11.37
C VAL A 36 7.25 -30.41 -12.27
N ASN A 37 7.50 -31.62 -11.78
CA ASN A 37 8.16 -32.66 -12.57
C ASN A 37 7.35 -32.95 -13.84
N ARG A 38 8.04 -33.13 -14.96
CA ARG A 38 7.45 -33.56 -16.23
C ARG A 38 6.65 -34.84 -16.04
N THR A 39 5.52 -34.91 -16.74
CA THR A 39 4.71 -36.12 -16.81
C THR A 39 5.58 -37.25 -17.33
N THR A 40 5.72 -38.32 -16.53
CA THR A 40 6.55 -39.48 -16.85
C THR A 40 5.81 -40.76 -16.48
N GLY A 41 5.46 -41.56 -17.50
CA GLY A 41 4.69 -42.79 -17.32
C GLY A 41 3.36 -42.52 -16.61
N LEU A 42 3.17 -43.17 -15.46
CA LEU A 42 1.95 -43.07 -14.63
C LEU A 42 1.91 -41.82 -13.73
N LYS A 43 2.98 -41.02 -13.67
CA LYS A 43 3.01 -39.81 -12.83
C LYS A 43 2.67 -38.60 -13.68
N ASN A 44 1.44 -38.11 -13.53
CA ASN A 44 0.96 -36.91 -14.21
C ASN A 44 1.36 -35.64 -13.44
N ALA A 45 1.90 -34.65 -14.15
CA ALA A 45 2.24 -33.34 -13.59
C ALA A 45 1.00 -32.59 -13.08
N ASN A 46 -0.13 -32.73 -13.78
CA ASN A 46 -1.37 -32.02 -13.46
C ASN A 46 -1.94 -32.46 -12.10
N ASP A 47 -1.94 -33.76 -11.82
CA ASP A 47 -2.43 -34.30 -10.54
C ASP A 47 -1.56 -33.86 -9.36
N ALA A 48 -0.27 -33.61 -9.61
CA ALA A 48 0.65 -33.08 -8.61
C ALA A 48 0.45 -31.58 -8.33
N LEU A 49 -0.22 -30.84 -9.23
CA LEU A 49 -0.58 -29.42 -9.07
C LEU A 49 -1.94 -29.24 -8.42
N LYS A 50 -2.92 -30.07 -8.79
CA LYS A 50 -4.26 -30.03 -8.21
C LYS A 50 -4.19 -30.18 -6.69
N GLY A 51 -4.94 -29.35 -5.97
CA GLY A 51 -4.97 -29.33 -4.52
C GLY A 51 -3.84 -28.53 -3.85
N ARG A 52 -2.85 -28.00 -4.59
CA ARG A 52 -1.88 -27.07 -4.01
C ARG A 52 -2.56 -25.75 -3.65
N ILE A 53 -2.13 -25.17 -2.53
CA ILE A 53 -2.62 -23.88 -2.03
C ILE A 53 -1.50 -22.86 -2.16
N PHE A 54 -1.79 -21.77 -2.85
CA PHE A 54 -0.93 -20.61 -3.00
C PHE A 54 -1.39 -19.51 -2.04
N GLU A 55 -0.45 -18.93 -1.31
CA GLU A 55 -0.69 -17.80 -0.42
C GLU A 55 -0.03 -16.57 -1.02
N VAL A 56 -0.82 -15.55 -1.33
CA VAL A 56 -0.36 -14.30 -1.97
C VAL A 56 -0.96 -13.13 -1.21
N SER A 57 -0.22 -12.02 -1.10
CA SER A 57 -0.76 -10.78 -0.55
C SER A 57 -1.82 -10.20 -1.50
N LEU A 58 -2.89 -9.63 -0.94
CA LEU A 58 -3.90 -8.96 -1.74
C LEU A 58 -3.32 -7.72 -2.42
N ALA A 59 -2.37 -7.03 -1.78
CA ALA A 59 -1.66 -5.90 -2.40
C ALA A 59 -0.91 -6.32 -3.66
N ASP A 60 -0.31 -7.51 -3.69
CA ASP A 60 0.42 -7.98 -4.88
C ASP A 60 -0.54 -8.30 -6.04
N LEU A 61 -1.78 -8.70 -5.73
CA LEU A 61 -2.82 -9.01 -6.71
C LEU A 61 -3.52 -7.75 -7.24
N GLN A 62 -3.87 -6.81 -6.35
CA GLN A 62 -4.64 -5.62 -6.71
C GLN A 62 -3.78 -4.37 -6.97
N LYS A 63 -2.50 -4.42 -6.57
CA LYS A 63 -1.54 -3.29 -6.58
C LYS A 63 -1.94 -2.12 -5.67
N ASP A 64 -2.77 -2.40 -4.67
CA ASP A 64 -3.18 -1.44 -3.64
C ASP A 64 -2.46 -1.77 -2.32
N GLU A 65 -1.59 -0.86 -1.85
CA GLU A 65 -0.77 -1.09 -0.65
C GLU A 65 -1.60 -1.12 0.66
N ASP A 66 -2.76 -0.46 0.67
CA ASP A 66 -3.65 -0.41 1.85
C ASP A 66 -4.11 -1.81 2.31
N HIS A 67 -4.11 -2.79 1.41
CA HIS A 67 -4.54 -4.15 1.68
C HIS A 67 -3.37 -5.14 1.82
N ALA A 68 -2.13 -4.67 1.97
CA ALA A 68 -0.92 -5.52 2.05
C ALA A 68 -0.92 -6.51 3.21
N PHE A 69 -1.66 -6.23 4.29
CA PHE A 69 -1.75 -7.11 5.44
C PHE A 69 -2.68 -8.32 5.25
N ARG A 70 -3.37 -8.41 4.11
CA ARG A 70 -4.33 -9.48 3.82
C ARG A 70 -3.68 -10.48 2.89
N LYS A 71 -3.66 -11.74 3.31
CA LYS A 71 -3.15 -12.86 2.52
C LYS A 71 -4.31 -13.71 2.05
N VAL A 72 -4.42 -13.87 0.74
CA VAL A 72 -5.43 -14.71 0.10
C VAL A 72 -4.82 -16.08 -0.19
N LYS A 73 -5.58 -17.13 0.13
CA LYS A 73 -5.24 -18.52 -0.17
C LYS A 73 -6.05 -18.99 -1.35
N LEU A 74 -5.36 -19.35 -2.43
CA LEU A 74 -5.94 -19.83 -3.67
C LEU A 74 -5.56 -21.29 -3.88
N ARG A 75 -6.53 -22.17 -4.04
CA ARG A 75 -6.31 -23.59 -4.33
C ARG A 75 -6.40 -23.81 -5.84
N VAL A 76 -5.47 -24.58 -6.40
CA VAL A 76 -5.61 -25.05 -7.80
C VAL A 76 -6.58 -26.21 -7.84
N ASP A 77 -7.70 -26.03 -8.54
CA ASP A 77 -8.71 -27.07 -8.71
C ASP A 77 -8.53 -27.79 -10.05
N GLU A 78 -8.25 -27.05 -11.13
CA GLU A 78 -8.06 -27.60 -12.47
C GLU A 78 -6.86 -26.98 -13.19
N VAL A 79 -6.27 -27.71 -14.14
CA VAL A 79 -5.13 -27.24 -14.96
C VAL A 79 -5.47 -27.44 -16.43
N GLN A 80 -5.44 -26.36 -17.20
CA GLN A 80 -5.65 -26.36 -18.65
C GLN A 80 -4.35 -26.01 -19.36
N GLY A 81 -3.73 -27.01 -20.01
CA GLY A 81 -2.41 -26.83 -20.61
C GLY A 81 -1.38 -26.43 -19.54
N LYS A 82 -0.88 -25.20 -19.63
CA LYS A 82 0.04 -24.61 -18.63
C LYS A 82 -0.67 -23.67 -17.64
N ASN A 83 -1.93 -23.33 -17.87
CA ASN A 83 -2.70 -22.43 -17.03
C ASN A 83 -3.34 -23.20 -15.87
N CYS A 84 -3.19 -22.67 -14.65
CA CYS A 84 -3.77 -23.27 -13.46
C CYS A 84 -4.99 -22.44 -13.03
N LEU A 85 -6.16 -23.06 -13.06
CA LEU A 85 -7.40 -22.44 -12.61
C LEU A 85 -7.48 -22.56 -11.08
N THR A 86 -7.62 -21.42 -10.42
CA THR A 86 -7.62 -21.35 -8.96
C THR A 86 -8.97 -20.93 -8.41
N ASN A 87 -9.27 -21.42 -7.20
CA ASN A 87 -10.46 -21.05 -6.46
C ASN A 87 -10.08 -20.52 -5.07
N PHE A 88 -10.94 -19.70 -4.49
CA PHE A 88 -10.74 -19.17 -3.16
C PHE A 88 -10.79 -20.29 -2.11
N HIS A 89 -9.72 -20.41 -1.31
CA HIS A 89 -9.61 -21.40 -0.24
C HIS A 89 -9.62 -20.77 1.15
N GLY A 90 -9.17 -19.53 1.29
CA GLY A 90 -9.18 -18.85 2.57
C GLY A 90 -8.54 -17.48 2.53
N LEU A 91 -8.63 -16.80 3.67
CA LEU A 91 -8.06 -15.48 3.88
C LEU A 91 -7.45 -15.45 5.26
N ASP A 92 -6.25 -14.89 5.38
CA ASP A 92 -5.50 -14.76 6.62
C ASP A 92 -4.91 -13.35 6.72
N PHE A 93 -4.66 -12.89 7.94
CA PHE A 93 -3.92 -11.65 8.21
C PHE A 93 -2.42 -11.93 8.35
N THR A 94 -1.60 -10.94 8.02
CA THR A 94 -0.19 -10.93 8.39
C THR A 94 -0.01 -10.83 9.92
N SER A 95 1.08 -11.39 10.44
CA SER A 95 1.32 -11.44 11.89
C SER A 95 1.69 -10.07 12.47
N ASP A 96 2.41 -9.26 11.71
CA ASP A 96 2.76 -7.86 11.96
C ASP A 96 1.52 -6.99 12.15
N LYS A 97 0.55 -7.03 11.23
CA LYS A 97 -0.68 -6.25 11.36
C LYS A 97 -1.47 -6.64 12.62
N LEU A 98 -1.62 -7.94 12.88
CA LEU A 98 -2.32 -8.40 14.08
C LEU A 98 -1.62 -7.90 15.36
N ARG A 99 -0.29 -7.99 15.43
CA ARG A 99 0.51 -7.50 16.57
C ARG A 99 0.43 -5.98 16.73
N SER A 100 0.32 -5.23 15.63
CA SER A 100 0.17 -3.77 15.64
C SER A 100 -1.21 -3.30 16.14
N LEU A 101 -2.26 -4.06 15.83
CA LEU A 101 -3.63 -3.79 16.26
C LEU A 101 -3.86 -4.07 17.76
N VAL A 102 -3.25 -5.15 18.27
CA VAL A 102 -3.40 -5.56 19.68
C VAL A 102 -2.54 -4.67 20.58
N ARG A 103 -3.13 -3.57 21.04
CA ARG A 103 -2.53 -2.63 21.99
C ARG A 103 -3.16 -2.74 23.39
N LYS A 104 -2.43 -2.28 24.41
CA LYS A 104 -2.94 -2.14 25.79
C LYS A 104 -4.03 -1.05 25.87
N TRP A 105 -4.77 -1.03 26.98
CA TRP A 105 -5.77 0.02 27.33
C TRP A 105 -7.08 0.03 26.52
N GLN A 106 -7.31 -1.00 25.73
CA GLN A 106 -8.55 -1.23 24.99
C GLN A 106 -8.97 -2.69 25.15
N THR A 107 -10.25 -2.99 24.94
CA THR A 107 -10.76 -4.36 24.98
C THR A 107 -10.66 -4.98 23.59
N LEU A 108 -10.15 -6.20 23.52
CA LEU A 108 -10.21 -7.04 22.32
C LEU A 108 -11.51 -7.86 22.34
N ILE A 109 -12.25 -7.81 21.24
CA ILE A 109 -13.49 -8.55 21.04
C ILE A 109 -13.30 -9.49 19.85
N GLU A 110 -13.39 -10.79 20.12
CA GLU A 110 -13.33 -11.85 19.11
C GLU A 110 -14.70 -12.51 18.96
N ALA A 111 -15.06 -12.82 17.71
CA ALA A 111 -16.23 -13.61 17.35
C ALA A 111 -15.89 -14.57 16.21
N ASN A 112 -16.50 -15.75 16.22
CA ASN A 112 -16.33 -16.75 15.17
C ASN A 112 -17.67 -17.36 14.78
N VAL A 113 -17.86 -17.61 13.49
CA VAL A 113 -19.11 -18.16 12.95
C VAL A 113 -18.79 -19.21 11.91
N THR A 114 -19.49 -20.34 11.95
CA THR A 114 -19.51 -21.32 10.87
C THR A 114 -20.78 -21.15 10.06
N VAL A 115 -20.65 -20.89 8.76
CA VAL A 115 -21.77 -20.65 7.85
C VAL A 115 -21.63 -21.51 6.61
N LYS A 116 -22.75 -21.97 6.07
CA LYS A 116 -22.83 -22.58 4.74
C LYS A 116 -23.25 -21.50 3.75
N THR A 117 -22.50 -21.28 2.69
CA THR A 117 -22.88 -20.37 1.60
C THR A 117 -23.95 -21.00 0.71
N THR A 118 -24.49 -20.23 -0.23
CA THR A 118 -25.46 -20.71 -1.23
C THR A 118 -24.89 -21.84 -2.10
N ASP A 119 -23.59 -21.78 -2.40
CA ASP A 119 -22.89 -22.78 -3.24
C ASP A 119 -22.36 -23.95 -2.40
N ASP A 120 -22.94 -24.17 -1.22
CA ASP A 120 -22.63 -25.31 -0.36
C ASP A 120 -21.21 -25.38 0.23
N TYR A 121 -20.47 -24.26 0.22
CA TYR A 121 -19.21 -24.16 0.95
C TYR A 121 -19.46 -23.97 2.44
N LEU A 122 -18.85 -24.82 3.28
CA LEU A 122 -18.86 -24.64 4.73
C LEU A 122 -17.62 -23.85 5.14
N ILE A 123 -17.82 -22.64 5.64
CA ILE A 123 -16.75 -21.69 5.92
C ILE A 123 -16.81 -21.26 7.38
N ARG A 124 -15.65 -21.11 8.01
CA ARG A 124 -15.49 -20.52 9.35
C ARG A 124 -14.83 -19.16 9.25
N LEU A 125 -15.58 -18.13 9.64
CA LEU A 125 -15.17 -16.73 9.68
C LEU A 125 -14.75 -16.38 11.10
N PHE A 126 -13.64 -15.65 11.24
CA PHE A 126 -13.15 -15.11 12.50
C PHE A 126 -13.08 -13.59 12.37
N ALA A 127 -13.83 -12.89 13.21
CA ALA A 127 -13.83 -11.44 13.28
C ALA A 127 -13.14 -10.95 14.56
N ILE A 128 -12.43 -9.84 14.43
CA ILE A 128 -11.80 -9.12 15.54
C ILE A 128 -12.29 -7.68 15.54
N ALA A 129 -12.42 -7.10 16.72
CA ALA A 129 -12.76 -5.71 16.91
C ALA A 129 -12.09 -5.17 18.18
N PHE A 130 -11.82 -3.87 18.20
CA PHE A 130 -11.27 -3.17 19.36
C PHE A 130 -12.18 -2.03 19.78
N THR A 131 -12.20 -1.70 21.06
CA THR A 131 -12.96 -0.55 21.56
C THR A 131 -12.29 0.76 21.13
N LYS A 132 -13.09 1.71 20.65
CA LYS A 132 -12.64 3.05 20.24
C LYS A 132 -12.78 4.02 21.41
N ARG A 133 -11.74 4.82 21.63
CA ARG A 133 -11.74 5.89 22.63
C ARG A 133 -12.70 7.00 22.19
N ARG A 134 -13.53 7.50 23.10
CA ARG A 134 -14.38 8.67 22.83
C ARG A 134 -13.53 9.96 22.94
N PRO A 135 -13.78 11.00 22.12
CA PRO A 135 -13.01 12.25 22.17
C PRO A 135 -12.94 12.86 23.58
N ASN A 136 -14.07 12.89 24.30
CA ASN A 136 -14.17 13.51 25.62
C ASN A 136 -13.87 12.56 26.80
N GLN A 137 -13.11 11.49 26.56
CA GLN A 137 -12.86 10.47 27.58
C GLN A 137 -11.62 10.80 28.44
N ILE A 138 -11.87 11.11 29.72
CA ILE A 138 -10.83 11.42 30.72
C ILE A 138 -9.96 10.18 31.03
N LYS A 139 -10.60 9.01 31.20
CA LYS A 139 -9.88 7.76 31.49
C LYS A 139 -8.98 7.36 30.32
N LYS A 140 -7.73 7.03 30.61
CA LYS A 140 -6.78 6.47 29.63
C LYS A 140 -7.23 5.11 29.08
N THR A 141 -8.00 4.36 29.85
CA THR A 141 -8.48 3.03 29.50
C THR A 141 -9.88 3.06 28.92
N THR A 142 -10.11 2.21 27.92
CA THR A 142 -11.36 2.13 27.15
C THR A 142 -11.88 0.69 27.20
N TYR A 143 -12.18 0.21 28.40
CA TYR A 143 -12.64 -1.16 28.60
C TYR A 143 -14.17 -1.25 28.52
N ALA A 144 -14.67 -2.20 27.72
CA ALA A 144 -16.09 -2.52 27.66
C ALA A 144 -16.46 -3.50 28.79
N ALA A 145 -17.66 -3.34 29.35
CA ALA A 145 -18.18 -4.27 30.34
C ALA A 145 -18.45 -5.66 29.73
N THR A 146 -18.38 -6.73 30.53
CA THR A 146 -18.60 -8.10 30.04
C THR A 146 -19.97 -8.29 29.37
N SER A 147 -21.02 -7.61 29.87
CA SER A 147 -22.35 -7.60 29.27
C SER A 147 -22.34 -6.97 27.87
N GLN A 148 -21.64 -5.84 27.70
CA GLN A 148 -21.47 -5.16 26.41
C GLN A 148 -20.69 -6.04 25.43
N ILE A 149 -19.61 -6.71 25.87
CA ILE A 149 -18.83 -7.63 25.03
C ILE A 149 -19.72 -8.77 24.52
N ARG A 150 -20.57 -9.35 25.37
CA ARG A 150 -21.53 -10.41 24.97
C ARG A 150 -22.55 -9.90 23.95
N ALA A 151 -23.09 -8.70 24.17
CA ALA A 151 -24.06 -8.08 23.25
C ALA A 151 -23.42 -7.77 21.87
N ILE A 152 -22.18 -7.26 21.86
CA ILE A 152 -21.42 -6.99 20.64
C ILE A 152 -21.14 -8.30 19.91
N ARG A 153 -20.66 -9.34 20.60
CA ARG A 153 -20.42 -10.66 19.99
C ARG A 153 -21.68 -11.23 19.34
N LYS A 154 -22.84 -11.15 20.01
CA LYS A 154 -24.12 -11.61 19.45
C LYS A 154 -24.46 -10.88 18.14
N LYS A 155 -24.34 -9.54 18.12
CA LYS A 155 -24.56 -8.75 16.90
C LYS A 155 -23.56 -9.07 15.80
N MET A 156 -22.27 -9.22 16.14
CA MET A 156 -21.23 -9.62 15.18
C MET A 156 -21.56 -10.96 14.53
N THR A 157 -21.93 -11.97 15.34
CA THR A 157 -22.25 -13.30 14.82
C THR A 157 -23.49 -13.28 13.92
N GLU A 158 -24.51 -12.50 14.29
CA GLU A 158 -25.75 -12.37 13.53
C GLU A 158 -25.52 -11.71 12.16
N ILE A 159 -24.78 -10.59 12.10
CA ILE A 159 -24.46 -9.89 10.85
C ILE A 159 -23.60 -10.78 9.94
N ILE A 160 -22.55 -11.39 10.49
CA ILE A 160 -21.67 -12.29 9.72
C ILE A 160 -22.47 -13.48 9.16
N GLN A 161 -23.38 -14.05 9.96
CA GLN A 161 -24.21 -15.17 9.52
C GLN A 161 -25.15 -14.76 8.39
N ARG A 162 -25.85 -13.63 8.52
CA ARG A 162 -26.78 -13.11 7.51
C ARG A 162 -26.08 -12.81 6.18
N GLU A 163 -24.94 -12.13 6.22
CA GLU A 163 -24.19 -11.75 5.03
C GLU A 163 -23.55 -12.95 4.33
N ALA A 164 -23.07 -13.95 5.10
CA ALA A 164 -22.42 -15.11 4.53
C ALA A 164 -23.38 -16.19 4.03
N SER A 165 -24.59 -16.33 4.62
CA SER A 165 -25.55 -17.34 4.17
C SER A 165 -26.32 -16.95 2.91
N SER A 166 -26.44 -15.64 2.65
CA SER A 166 -27.16 -15.11 1.49
C SER A 166 -26.32 -15.03 0.22
N CYS A 167 -25.00 -15.17 0.32
CA CYS A 167 -24.07 -14.96 -0.79
C CYS A 167 -23.43 -16.27 -1.28
N THR A 168 -23.09 -16.27 -2.57
CA THR A 168 -22.15 -17.22 -3.18
C THR A 168 -20.74 -16.99 -2.62
N LEU A 169 -19.83 -17.95 -2.82
CA LEU A 169 -18.42 -17.79 -2.39
C LEU A 169 -17.78 -16.55 -3.03
N THR A 170 -18.12 -16.29 -4.28
CA THR A 170 -17.60 -15.19 -5.11
C THR A 170 -18.14 -13.83 -4.69
N GLN A 171 -19.41 -13.76 -4.33
CA GLN A 171 -20.01 -12.56 -3.75
C GLN A 171 -19.49 -12.31 -2.33
N LEU A 172 -19.23 -13.37 -1.55
CA LEU A 172 -18.65 -13.24 -0.23
C LEU A 172 -17.22 -12.67 -0.32
N THR A 173 -16.39 -13.17 -1.25
CA THR A 173 -15.04 -12.63 -1.44
C THR A 173 -15.06 -11.16 -1.88
N SER A 174 -15.96 -10.76 -2.78
CA SER A 174 -16.08 -9.35 -3.19
C SER A 174 -16.55 -8.43 -2.06
N LYS A 175 -17.30 -8.93 -1.06
CA LYS A 175 -17.62 -8.21 0.18
C LYS A 175 -16.47 -8.17 1.19
N LEU A 176 -15.64 -9.21 1.23
CA LEU A 176 -14.51 -9.32 2.15
C LEU A 176 -13.39 -8.32 1.82
N ILE A 177 -13.08 -8.12 0.53
CA ILE A 177 -11.96 -7.29 0.05
C ILE A 177 -12.11 -5.81 0.49
N PRO A 178 -13.21 -5.10 0.22
CA PRO A 178 -13.43 -3.71 0.66
C PRO A 178 -13.95 -3.59 2.10
N GLU A 179 -13.97 -4.68 2.87
CA GLU A 179 -14.36 -4.71 4.29
C GLU A 179 -15.82 -4.30 4.58
N VAL A 180 -16.77 -4.58 3.68
CA VAL A 180 -18.19 -4.17 3.85
C VAL A 180 -18.76 -4.69 5.17
N ILE A 181 -18.49 -5.96 5.49
CA ILE A 181 -18.97 -6.62 6.72
C ILE A 181 -18.40 -5.92 7.97
N GLY A 182 -17.16 -5.45 7.92
CA GLY A 182 -16.55 -4.72 9.05
C GLY A 182 -17.27 -3.40 9.33
N ARG A 183 -17.52 -2.60 8.28
CA ARG A 183 -18.22 -1.32 8.38
C ARG A 183 -19.66 -1.48 8.86
N GLU A 184 -20.34 -2.54 8.45
CA GLU A 184 -21.70 -2.83 8.89
C GLU A 184 -21.74 -3.20 10.38
N ILE A 185 -20.80 -4.02 10.84
CA ILE A 185 -20.64 -4.33 12.27
C ILE A 185 -20.39 -3.06 13.08
N GLU A 186 -19.52 -2.16 12.62
CA GLU A 186 -19.24 -0.89 13.29
C GLU A 186 -20.52 -0.05 13.47
N LYS A 187 -21.30 0.12 12.39
CA LYS A 187 -22.57 0.86 12.43
C LYS A 187 -23.57 0.23 13.40
N ALA A 188 -23.75 -1.09 13.35
CA ALA A 188 -24.73 -1.78 14.18
C ALA A 188 -24.37 -1.85 15.67
N THR A 189 -23.08 -1.76 16.00
CA THR A 189 -22.56 -1.84 17.38
C THR A 189 -22.33 -0.49 18.02
N GLN A 190 -22.31 0.60 17.24
CA GLN A 190 -22.12 1.97 17.71
C GLN A 190 -23.06 2.37 18.86
N GLY A 191 -24.31 1.88 18.86
CA GLY A 191 -25.28 2.11 19.94
C GLY A 191 -24.98 1.38 21.26
N ILE A 192 -24.13 0.34 21.25
CA ILE A 192 -23.70 -0.37 22.47
C ILE A 192 -22.39 0.23 22.98
N TYR A 193 -21.37 0.23 22.12
CA TYR A 193 -20.04 0.76 22.41
C TYR A 193 -19.33 1.08 21.09
N PRO A 194 -18.63 2.22 20.98
CA PRO A 194 -17.91 2.56 19.75
C PRO A 194 -16.72 1.59 19.52
N LEU A 195 -16.64 1.02 18.32
CA LEU A 195 -15.56 0.11 17.91
C LEU A 195 -14.63 0.78 16.90
N GLN A 196 -13.44 0.22 16.74
CA GLN A 196 -12.46 0.55 15.72
C GLN A 196 -11.76 -0.73 15.23
N ASN A 197 -11.21 -0.67 14.02
CA ASN A 197 -10.44 -1.76 13.41
C ASN A 197 -11.23 -3.08 13.41
N VAL A 198 -12.48 -3.03 12.95
CA VAL A 198 -13.33 -4.21 12.84
C VAL A 198 -13.01 -4.94 11.54
N HIS A 199 -12.36 -6.10 11.66
CA HIS A 199 -11.93 -6.87 10.50
C HIS A 199 -12.30 -8.35 10.62
N ILE A 200 -12.50 -8.98 9.46
CA ILE A 200 -12.51 -10.44 9.35
C ILE A 200 -11.05 -10.90 9.27
N ARG A 201 -10.50 -11.28 10.43
CA ARG A 201 -9.11 -11.70 10.60
C ARG A 201 -8.78 -12.96 9.81
N LYS A 202 -9.71 -13.90 9.74
CA LYS A 202 -9.46 -15.21 9.13
C LYS A 202 -10.72 -15.81 8.54
N VAL A 203 -10.55 -16.44 7.39
CA VAL A 203 -11.56 -17.26 6.72
C VAL A 203 -10.97 -18.64 6.46
N LYS A 204 -11.59 -19.68 7.01
CA LYS A 204 -11.19 -21.08 6.80
C LYS A 204 -12.29 -21.81 6.02
N LEU A 205 -11.95 -22.39 4.88
CA LEU A 205 -12.78 -23.40 4.25
C LEU A 205 -12.72 -24.70 5.06
N LEU A 206 -13.86 -25.21 5.51
CA LEU A 206 -13.95 -26.49 6.22
C LEU A 206 -14.37 -27.62 5.28
N LYS A 207 -15.38 -27.36 4.44
CA LYS A 207 -15.90 -28.32 3.47
C LYS A 207 -16.17 -27.61 2.16
N SER A 208 -15.68 -28.21 1.07
CA SER A 208 -16.04 -27.82 -0.30
C SER A 208 -17.20 -28.68 -0.80
N PRO A 209 -18.06 -28.13 -1.67
CA PRO A 209 -19.04 -28.92 -2.41
C PRO A 209 -18.34 -29.88 -3.38
N LYS A 210 -19.12 -30.73 -4.06
CA LYS A 210 -18.60 -31.54 -5.15
C LYS A 210 -18.01 -30.63 -6.23
N PHE A 211 -16.87 -31.05 -6.79
CA PHE A 211 -16.21 -30.29 -7.84
C PHE A 211 -17.13 -30.17 -9.05
N ASP A 212 -17.40 -28.93 -9.46
CA ASP A 212 -18.12 -28.61 -10.67
C ASP A 212 -17.23 -27.80 -11.60
N LEU A 213 -17.01 -28.34 -12.80
CA LEU A 213 -16.21 -27.70 -13.84
C LEU A 213 -16.91 -26.44 -14.36
N GLY A 214 -18.25 -26.46 -14.47
CA GLY A 214 -19.03 -25.34 -15.03
C GLY A 214 -18.93 -24.07 -14.19
N ALA A 215 -19.12 -24.20 -12.88
CA ALA A 215 -18.93 -23.10 -11.94
C ALA A 215 -17.49 -22.54 -11.97
N LEU A 216 -16.48 -23.41 -12.13
CA LEU A 216 -15.09 -22.97 -12.24
C LEU A 216 -14.81 -22.24 -13.56
N MET A 217 -15.33 -22.71 -14.69
CA MET A 217 -15.15 -22.01 -15.97
C MET A 217 -15.84 -20.65 -15.97
N THR A 218 -17.00 -20.54 -15.33
CA THR A 218 -17.71 -19.26 -15.17
C THR A 218 -16.87 -18.23 -14.41
N LEU A 219 -16.07 -18.69 -13.44
CA LEU A 219 -15.18 -17.85 -12.64
C LEU A 219 -13.97 -17.30 -13.41
N HIS A 220 -13.42 -18.10 -14.32
CA HIS A 220 -12.23 -17.74 -15.09
C HIS A 220 -12.57 -17.17 -16.48
N GLY A 221 -13.86 -17.15 -16.86
CA GLY A 221 -14.34 -16.74 -18.18
C GLY A 221 -13.89 -17.70 -19.28
N GLU A 222 -14.33 -17.47 -20.52
CA GLU A 222 -13.65 -18.03 -21.69
C GLU A 222 -12.29 -17.36 -21.81
N SER A 223 -11.30 -17.84 -21.06
CA SER A 223 -9.89 -17.52 -21.31
C SER A 223 -9.45 -18.26 -22.57
N SER A 224 -10.04 -17.91 -23.71
CA SER A 224 -9.52 -18.22 -25.02
C SER A 224 -8.30 -17.34 -25.27
N THR A 225 -7.20 -17.99 -25.61
CA THR A 225 -5.87 -17.50 -26.04
C THR A 225 -4.80 -17.30 -24.97
N ASP A 226 -3.63 -17.86 -25.32
CA ASP A 226 -2.34 -17.89 -24.65
C ASP A 226 -1.74 -16.50 -24.42
N GLU A 227 -2.46 -15.57 -23.81
CA GLU A 227 -1.86 -14.34 -23.33
C GLU A 227 -1.15 -14.63 -22.00
N GLN A 228 0.16 -14.82 -22.08
CA GLN A 228 1.04 -14.64 -20.93
C GLN A 228 0.76 -13.26 -20.33
N GLY A 229 0.00 -13.23 -19.23
CA GLY A 229 -0.19 -12.08 -18.34
C GLY A 229 -0.17 -10.73 -19.05
N GLN A 230 -1.31 -10.33 -19.60
CA GLN A 230 -1.49 -9.00 -20.18
C GLN A 230 -1.03 -7.95 -19.16
N LYS A 231 0.00 -7.19 -19.52
CA LYS A 231 0.42 -6.02 -18.75
C LYS A 231 -0.69 -5.00 -18.95
N VAL A 232 -1.63 -4.93 -17.99
CA VAL A 232 -2.74 -3.97 -18.01
C VAL A 232 -2.18 -2.58 -18.25
N GLU A 233 -2.32 -2.08 -19.48
CA GLU A 233 -2.16 -0.67 -19.78
C GLU A 233 -3.39 0.03 -19.21
N ARG A 234 -3.16 0.86 -18.20
CA ARG A 234 -4.23 1.57 -17.50
C ARG A 234 -4.56 2.84 -18.27
N GLU A 235 -5.64 2.83 -19.03
CA GLU A 235 -6.40 4.04 -19.37
C GLU A 235 -7.38 4.38 -18.24
N PHE A 236 -6.82 4.70 -17.07
CA PHE A 236 -7.46 5.58 -16.09
C PHE A 236 -6.39 5.94 -15.05
N ARG A 237 -5.68 7.04 -15.28
CA ARG A 237 -4.92 7.71 -14.20
C ARG A 237 -5.92 8.64 -13.53
N GLU A 238 -6.41 8.27 -12.36
CA GLU A 238 -6.74 9.30 -11.39
C GLU A 238 -5.39 9.98 -11.08
N THR A 239 -5.19 11.20 -11.59
CA THR A 239 -3.98 11.98 -11.35
C THR A 239 -3.95 12.37 -9.88
N VAL A 240 -3.46 11.46 -9.04
CA VAL A 240 -3.13 11.76 -7.65
C VAL A 240 -1.96 12.72 -7.69
N LEU A 241 -2.16 13.93 -7.18
CA LEU A 241 -1.12 14.94 -7.00
C LEU A 241 -0.21 14.47 -5.85
N GLU A 242 0.89 13.79 -6.17
CA GLU A 242 1.60 12.98 -5.18
C GLU A 242 2.57 13.75 -4.26
N ALA A 243 2.89 15.03 -4.49
CA ALA A 243 3.79 15.76 -3.57
C ALA A 243 3.71 17.29 -3.65
N ILE A 244 3.25 17.92 -2.56
CA ILE A 244 3.44 19.35 -2.26
C ILE A 244 4.43 19.46 -1.09
N LEU A 245 5.49 20.24 -1.27
CA LEU A 245 6.53 20.45 -0.25
C LEU A 245 6.30 21.79 0.47
N LEU A 246 6.48 21.84 1.79
CA LEU A 246 6.34 23.06 2.59
C LEU A 246 7.71 23.45 3.19
N ILE A 247 8.31 24.56 2.74
CA ILE A 247 9.66 25.02 3.15
C ILE A 247 9.65 26.44 3.71
N GLY A 248 10.73 26.82 4.40
CA GLY A 248 10.92 28.15 4.97
C GLY A 248 11.70 28.14 6.29
N PRO A 249 12.03 29.30 6.86
CA PRO A 249 12.79 29.41 8.10
C PRO A 249 12.05 28.83 9.32
N SER A 250 12.80 28.48 10.37
CA SER A 250 12.23 28.00 11.64
C SER A 250 11.39 29.12 12.28
N GLY A 251 10.24 28.75 12.84
CA GLY A 251 9.32 29.72 13.45
C GLY A 251 8.49 30.54 12.45
N ALA A 252 8.61 30.32 11.13
CA ALA A 252 7.79 31.01 10.12
C ALA A 252 6.27 30.75 10.29
N GLY A 253 5.89 29.62 10.91
CA GLY A 253 4.49 29.23 11.10
C GLY A 253 4.02 28.07 10.21
N LYS A 254 4.94 27.33 9.59
CA LYS A 254 4.68 26.17 8.73
C LYS A 254 3.74 25.13 9.37
N SER A 255 4.12 24.61 10.55
CA SER A 255 3.34 23.59 11.26
C SER A 255 1.96 24.11 11.66
N ALA A 256 1.88 25.35 12.18
CA ALA A 256 0.61 25.96 12.55
C ALA A 256 -0.33 26.16 11.36
N LEU A 257 0.20 26.53 10.19
CA LEU A 257 -0.58 26.67 8.96
C LEU A 257 -1.12 25.31 8.50
N LEU A 258 -0.31 24.26 8.57
CA LEU A 258 -0.72 22.92 8.17
C LEU A 258 -1.74 22.29 9.14
N THR A 259 -1.47 22.30 10.45
CA THR A 259 -2.41 21.75 11.45
C THR A 259 -3.76 22.45 11.32
N ARG A 260 -3.77 23.77 11.05
CA ARG A 260 -5.01 24.49 10.79
C ARG A 260 -5.68 24.06 9.49
N TYR A 261 -4.94 23.75 8.43
CA TYR A 261 -5.52 23.28 7.18
C TYR A 261 -6.12 21.86 7.31
N CYS A 262 -5.39 20.93 7.92
CA CYS A 262 -5.77 19.52 8.04
C CYS A 262 -6.84 19.28 9.11
N ASP A 263 -6.65 19.84 10.30
CA ASP A 263 -7.42 19.49 11.50
C ASP A 263 -8.32 20.64 11.99
N ASP A 264 -8.26 21.82 11.36
CA ASP A 264 -8.95 23.06 11.79
C ASP A 264 -8.63 23.50 13.24
N GLU A 265 -7.52 23.02 13.78
CA GLU A 265 -7.02 23.30 15.13
C GLU A 265 -5.89 24.34 15.13
N PHE A 266 -5.74 25.08 16.22
CA PHE A 266 -4.60 25.98 16.46
C PHE A 266 -4.35 26.06 17.95
N ASP A 267 -3.11 25.75 18.31
CA ASP A 267 -2.66 25.80 19.67
C ASP A 267 -1.72 27.02 19.84
N PRO A 268 -2.10 28.04 20.64
CA PRO A 268 -1.26 29.22 20.88
C PRO A 268 0.10 28.87 21.48
N GLU A 269 0.18 27.80 22.27
CA GLU A 269 1.40 27.34 22.95
C GLU A 269 2.33 26.51 22.03
N SER A 270 1.81 26.03 20.89
CA SER A 270 2.60 25.34 19.85
C SER A 270 3.46 26.29 19.01
N SER A 271 3.52 27.58 19.38
CA SER A 271 4.38 28.61 18.76
C SER A 271 5.88 28.42 19.06
N THR A 272 6.25 27.38 19.81
CA THR A 272 7.64 27.03 20.11
C THR A 272 8.31 26.42 18.87
N ALA A 273 9.55 26.84 18.58
CA ALA A 273 10.35 26.29 17.50
C ALA A 273 10.39 24.76 17.64
N THR A 274 9.76 24.07 16.70
CA THR A 274 9.57 22.62 16.79
C THR A 274 10.89 21.95 16.42
N ILE A 275 11.75 21.68 17.42
CA ILE A 275 12.77 20.63 17.28
C ILE A 275 12.04 19.31 17.50
N GLY A 276 11.28 18.91 16.50
CA GLY A 276 10.31 17.83 16.67
C GLY A 276 9.45 17.70 15.45
N ILE A 277 9.87 16.83 14.55
CA ILE A 277 9.16 16.36 13.36
C ILE A 277 7.72 15.99 13.75
N ASP A 278 6.76 16.82 13.36
CA ASP A 278 5.39 16.37 13.17
C ASP A 278 5.08 16.47 11.69
N PHE A 279 5.43 15.39 11.01
CA PHE A 279 4.79 14.92 9.79
C PHE A 279 5.10 13.43 9.65
N LYS A 280 4.24 12.73 8.91
CA LYS A 280 4.44 11.37 8.41
C LYS A 280 5.74 11.13 7.60
N ALA A 281 6.74 12.02 7.62
CA ALA A 281 8.09 11.76 7.15
C ALA A 281 9.12 12.70 7.79
N GLY A 282 10.15 12.11 8.43
CA GLY A 282 11.55 12.54 8.21
C GLY A 282 12.13 13.68 9.03
N GLN A 283 13.00 13.30 9.98
CA GLN A 283 13.99 14.07 10.75
C GLN A 283 14.51 15.44 10.29
N GLU A 284 14.39 16.41 11.19
CA GLU A 284 14.97 17.76 11.17
C GLU A 284 16.16 17.86 12.18
N ARG A 285 17.24 17.10 11.94
CA ARG A 285 18.53 17.27 12.64
C ARG A 285 19.76 17.23 11.74
N PHE A 286 19.57 17.33 10.43
CA PHE A 286 20.65 17.64 9.51
C PHE A 286 20.29 18.92 8.78
N ARG A 287 21.22 19.88 8.79
CA ARG A 287 21.11 21.20 8.15
C ARG A 287 21.22 21.09 6.62
N THR A 288 20.60 20.06 6.07
CA THR A 288 20.57 19.70 4.66
C THR A 288 19.31 18.87 4.51
N LEU A 289 18.22 19.47 4.04
CA LEU A 289 17.17 18.69 3.40
C LEU A 289 17.90 17.81 2.38
N SER A 290 17.80 16.48 2.53
CA SER A 290 18.37 15.60 1.51
C SER A 290 17.72 16.03 0.20
N THR A 291 18.52 16.33 -0.83
CA THR A 291 18.05 16.72 -2.18
C THR A 291 17.02 15.74 -2.75
N SER A 292 16.95 14.53 -2.18
CA SER A 292 15.90 13.54 -2.40
C SER A 292 14.46 14.00 -2.11
N PHE A 293 14.20 14.96 -1.21
CA PHE A 293 12.83 15.42 -0.91
C PHE A 293 12.25 16.37 -1.96
N TYR A 294 13.12 17.08 -2.69
CA TYR A 294 12.73 17.92 -3.83
C TYR A 294 12.45 17.05 -5.08
N ARG A 295 13.01 15.84 -5.13
CA ARG A 295 12.88 14.92 -6.26
C ARG A 295 11.46 14.36 -6.33
N GLY A 296 10.65 14.92 -7.23
CA GLY A 296 9.26 14.52 -7.46
C GLY A 296 8.21 15.42 -6.78
N ALA A 297 8.62 16.54 -6.19
CA ALA A 297 7.69 17.58 -5.77
C ALA A 297 7.06 18.25 -7.01
N HIS A 298 5.73 18.35 -7.04
CA HIS A 298 4.99 19.00 -8.12
C HIS A 298 4.69 20.47 -7.79
N GLY A 299 4.60 20.79 -6.48
CA GLY A 299 4.48 22.15 -5.99
C GLY A 299 5.28 22.37 -4.70
N VAL A 300 5.77 23.58 -4.52
CA VAL A 300 6.51 24.01 -3.32
C VAL A 300 5.84 25.26 -2.75
N LEU A 301 5.43 25.15 -1.48
CA LEU A 301 4.91 26.21 -0.65
C LEU A 301 6.04 26.77 0.22
N LEU A 302 6.42 28.03 -0.02
CA LEU A 302 7.44 28.74 0.73
C LEU A 302 6.77 29.65 1.75
N VAL A 303 7.10 29.52 3.04
CA VAL A 303 6.42 30.25 4.12
C VAL A 303 7.41 31.12 4.91
N TYR A 304 7.09 32.41 5.07
CA TYR A 304 7.82 33.34 5.94
C TYR A 304 6.88 34.03 6.94
N ASP A 305 7.44 34.67 7.96
CA ASP A 305 6.67 35.41 8.97
C ASP A 305 6.64 36.91 8.64
N ILE A 306 5.44 37.50 8.52
CA ILE A 306 5.24 38.92 8.22
C ILE A 306 5.81 39.84 9.32
N SER A 307 5.89 39.34 10.56
CA SER A 307 6.44 40.06 11.72
C SER A 307 7.96 39.93 11.87
N SER A 308 8.65 39.24 10.97
CA SER A 308 10.10 39.04 11.06
C SER A 308 10.80 39.25 9.71
N ARG A 309 11.48 40.38 9.56
CA ARG A 309 12.30 40.73 8.40
C ARG A 309 13.41 39.71 8.17
N ALA A 310 13.99 39.17 9.23
CA ALA A 310 15.00 38.14 9.15
C ALA A 310 14.49 36.87 8.45
N SER A 311 13.21 36.51 8.65
CA SER A 311 12.61 35.36 7.96
C SER A 311 12.47 35.61 6.46
N PHE A 312 12.09 36.83 6.07
CA PHE A 312 11.92 37.24 4.68
C PHE A 312 13.25 37.30 3.92
N LEU A 313 14.31 37.84 4.52
CA LEU A 313 15.64 37.90 3.89
C LEU A 313 16.24 36.52 3.58
N THR A 314 15.82 35.47 4.29
CA THR A 314 16.26 34.10 4.00
C THR A 314 15.51 33.43 2.86
N MET A 315 14.41 34.03 2.36
CA MET A 315 13.54 33.41 1.35
C MET A 315 14.21 33.27 0.00
N GLU A 316 15.08 34.20 -0.38
CA GLU A 316 15.87 34.11 -1.62
C GLU A 316 16.66 32.79 -1.69
N ARG A 317 17.30 32.39 -0.58
CA ARG A 317 18.00 31.10 -0.49
C ARG A 317 17.06 29.90 -0.60
N TRP A 318 15.83 30.01 -0.10
CA TRP A 318 14.83 28.93 -0.19
C TRP A 318 14.27 28.80 -1.61
N PHE A 319 14.15 29.91 -2.35
CA PHE A 319 13.84 29.89 -3.78
C PHE A 319 14.99 29.23 -4.57
N ASP A 320 16.23 29.66 -4.36
CA ASP A 320 17.41 29.06 -4.99
C ASP A 320 17.49 27.55 -4.71
N GLU A 321 17.23 27.13 -3.47
CA GLU A 321 17.25 25.71 -3.08
C GLU A 321 16.12 24.91 -3.74
N ALA A 322 14.93 25.51 -3.88
CA ALA A 322 13.80 24.86 -4.58
C ALA A 322 14.08 24.75 -6.08
N GLU A 323 14.56 25.80 -6.72
CA GLU A 323 14.88 25.82 -8.16
C GLU A 323 16.03 24.86 -8.49
N ALA A 324 17.08 24.81 -7.67
CA ALA A 324 18.24 23.96 -7.93
C ALA A 324 17.98 22.46 -7.78
N ASN A 325 16.98 22.07 -6.99
CA ASN A 325 16.73 20.66 -6.64
C ASN A 325 15.43 20.08 -7.23
N THR A 326 14.61 20.89 -7.90
CA THR A 326 13.36 20.44 -8.51
C THR A 326 13.49 20.22 -10.02
N VAL A 327 12.49 19.58 -10.62
CA VAL A 327 12.42 19.38 -12.09
C VAL A 327 11.94 20.69 -12.74
N GLU A 328 12.30 20.95 -14.00
CA GLU A 328 12.09 22.20 -14.78
C GLU A 328 10.63 22.69 -14.98
N ALA A 329 9.68 22.37 -14.10
CA ALA A 329 8.30 22.83 -14.21
C ALA A 329 7.55 23.00 -12.87
N VAL A 330 8.20 23.15 -11.71
CA VAL A 330 7.51 23.18 -10.40
C VAL A 330 6.66 24.44 -10.17
N ALA A 331 5.45 24.24 -9.60
CA ALA A 331 4.60 25.33 -9.15
C ALA A 331 5.13 25.91 -7.82
N LEU A 332 5.56 27.17 -7.83
CA LEU A 332 6.05 27.89 -6.65
C LEU A 332 4.97 28.80 -6.07
N TYR A 333 4.83 28.79 -4.74
CA TYR A 333 3.85 29.60 -4.05
C TYR A 333 4.42 30.16 -2.74
N LEU A 334 4.46 31.49 -2.60
CA LEU A 334 4.94 32.23 -1.45
C LEU A 334 3.79 32.58 -0.49
N VAL A 335 3.98 32.30 0.80
CA VAL A 335 3.01 32.55 1.85
C VAL A 335 3.60 33.44 2.95
N GLY A 336 3.01 34.62 3.14
CA GLY A 336 3.24 35.46 4.31
C GLY A 336 2.37 34.99 5.48
N ALA A 337 2.95 34.28 6.45
CA ALA A 337 2.23 33.76 7.60
C ALA A 337 2.15 34.78 8.76
N LYS A 338 1.25 34.49 9.71
CA LYS A 338 0.97 35.30 10.91
C LYS A 338 0.42 36.70 10.60
N LEU A 339 -0.49 36.78 9.63
CA LEU A 339 -1.21 38.02 9.29
C LEU A 339 -1.90 38.67 10.51
N ASP A 340 -2.21 37.92 11.56
CA ASP A 340 -2.74 38.43 12.82
C ASP A 340 -1.80 39.41 13.55
N LYS A 341 -0.51 39.42 13.21
CA LYS A 341 0.48 40.37 13.77
C LYS A 341 0.69 41.62 12.92
N ALA A 342 -0.02 41.75 11.79
CA ALA A 342 0.18 42.86 10.86
C ALA A 342 -0.10 44.24 11.49
N GLU A 343 -1.03 44.33 12.44
CA GLU A 343 -1.38 45.60 13.10
C GLU A 343 -0.39 46.01 14.20
N THR A 344 0.34 45.05 14.79
CA THR A 344 1.14 45.28 16.01
C THR A 344 2.65 45.27 15.78
N GLY A 345 3.14 44.66 14.69
CA GLY A 345 4.58 44.52 14.45
C GLY A 345 4.94 44.03 13.06
N ARG A 346 4.31 44.58 12.01
CA ARG A 346 4.65 44.25 10.62
C ARG A 346 6.02 44.80 10.25
N GLU A 347 6.91 43.93 9.78
CA GLU A 347 8.25 44.32 9.31
C GLU A 347 8.42 44.18 7.78
N VAL A 348 7.49 43.48 7.11
CA VAL A 348 7.49 43.23 5.66
C VAL A 348 6.16 43.69 5.08
N SER A 349 6.20 44.59 4.09
CA SER A 349 4.99 45.08 3.43
C SER A 349 4.42 44.02 2.47
N SER A 350 3.13 44.12 2.15
CA SER A 350 2.51 43.21 1.19
C SER A 350 3.10 43.39 -0.22
N GLU A 351 3.47 44.62 -0.56
CA GLU A 351 4.12 44.97 -1.83
C GLU A 351 5.52 44.35 -1.94
N GLU A 352 6.30 44.33 -0.86
CA GLU A 352 7.61 43.66 -0.83
C GLU A 352 7.45 42.13 -1.02
N GLY A 353 6.44 41.53 -0.37
CA GLY A 353 6.14 40.11 -0.53
C GLY A 353 5.71 39.75 -1.95
N GLN A 354 4.87 40.58 -2.57
CA GLN A 354 4.43 40.42 -3.95
C GLN A 354 5.59 40.58 -4.93
N ALA A 355 6.45 41.60 -4.75
CA ALA A 355 7.61 41.82 -5.60
C ALA A 355 8.60 40.63 -5.59
N LEU A 356 8.81 40.00 -4.42
CA LEU A 356 9.65 38.80 -4.31
C LEU A 356 9.01 37.60 -5.02
N ALA A 357 7.69 37.42 -4.90
CA ALA A 357 6.99 36.35 -5.60
C ALA A 357 7.04 36.53 -7.13
N ASP A 358 6.83 37.75 -7.61
CA ASP A 358 6.87 38.09 -9.03
C ASP A 358 8.27 37.86 -9.62
N ALA A 359 9.33 38.15 -8.86
CA ALA A 359 10.72 37.90 -9.28
C ALA A 359 11.02 36.41 -9.55
N HIS A 360 10.39 35.51 -8.79
CA HIS A 360 10.55 34.06 -8.92
C HIS A 360 9.36 33.38 -9.63
N SER A 361 8.49 34.14 -10.31
CA SER A 361 7.29 33.61 -10.98
C SER A 361 6.38 32.77 -10.06
N ALA A 362 6.35 33.09 -8.76
CA ALA A 362 5.55 32.43 -7.74
C ALA A 362 4.25 33.18 -7.49
N ARG A 363 3.20 32.47 -7.05
CA ARG A 363 1.98 33.12 -6.54
C ARG A 363 2.18 33.58 -5.09
N PHE A 364 1.46 34.60 -4.65
CA PHE A 364 1.57 35.16 -3.31
C PHE A 364 0.23 35.22 -2.57
N CYS A 365 0.22 34.86 -1.28
CA CYS A 365 -0.84 35.29 -0.39
C CYS A 365 -0.38 35.45 1.07
N GLU A 366 -1.08 36.29 1.81
CA GLU A 366 -0.91 36.41 3.26
C GLU A 366 -1.99 35.61 3.99
N ALA A 367 -1.59 34.84 4.99
CA ALA A 367 -2.44 33.94 5.76
C ALA A 367 -2.20 34.05 7.27
N SER A 368 -3.25 33.81 8.06
CA SER A 368 -3.12 33.62 9.50
C SER A 368 -3.81 32.33 9.94
N ALA A 369 -3.00 31.43 10.50
CA ALA A 369 -3.49 30.24 11.18
C ALA A 369 -4.33 30.59 12.42
N LYS A 370 -4.07 31.74 13.07
CA LYS A 370 -4.80 32.18 14.26
C LYS A 370 -6.21 32.66 13.93
N THR A 371 -6.35 33.57 12.96
CA THR A 371 -7.65 34.16 12.58
C THR A 371 -8.39 33.38 11.50
N ARG A 372 -7.80 32.31 10.96
CA ARG A 372 -8.33 31.47 9.87
C ARG A 372 -8.45 32.18 8.51
N VAL A 373 -7.89 33.37 8.39
CA VAL A 373 -7.90 34.13 7.15
C VAL A 373 -6.90 33.51 6.16
N ASN A 374 -7.36 33.23 4.94
CA ASN A 374 -6.57 32.73 3.80
C ASN A 374 -5.76 31.43 4.06
N VAL A 375 -6.16 30.58 5.00
CA VAL A 375 -5.44 29.32 5.27
C VAL A 375 -5.59 28.31 4.13
N ARG A 376 -6.78 28.20 3.52
CA ARG A 376 -7.05 27.22 2.45
C ARG A 376 -6.52 27.64 1.08
N ARG A 377 -6.54 28.95 0.82
CA ARG A 377 -6.16 29.56 -0.46
C ARG A 377 -4.81 29.09 -1.02
N PRO A 378 -3.69 29.11 -0.26
CA PRO A 378 -2.40 28.68 -0.80
C PRO A 378 -2.37 27.20 -1.22
N PHE A 379 -3.09 26.33 -0.52
CA PHE A 379 -3.15 24.90 -0.85
C PHE A 379 -4.04 24.60 -2.06
N VAL A 380 -5.12 25.37 -2.25
CA VAL A 380 -6.01 25.21 -3.42
C VAL A 380 -5.35 25.82 -4.65
N ASP A 381 -4.84 27.04 -4.54
CA ASP A 381 -4.29 27.78 -5.68
C ASP A 381 -3.06 27.08 -6.27
N ILE A 382 -2.22 26.45 -5.43
CA ILE A 382 -1.06 25.66 -5.91
C ILE A 382 -1.52 24.37 -6.61
N VAL A 383 -2.55 23.71 -6.09
CA VAL A 383 -3.13 22.51 -6.71
C VAL A 383 -3.72 22.84 -8.08
N ASP A 384 -4.47 23.93 -8.17
CA ASP A 384 -5.04 24.41 -9.43
C ASP A 384 -3.94 24.74 -10.45
N GLN A 385 -2.84 25.35 -10.00
CA GLN A 385 -1.69 25.65 -10.87
C GLN A 385 -1.02 24.37 -11.40
N ILE A 386 -0.89 23.33 -10.57
CA ILE A 386 -0.33 22.05 -11.00
C ILE A 386 -1.25 21.36 -12.02
N ILE A 387 -2.57 21.40 -11.79
CA ILE A 387 -3.56 20.82 -12.72
C ILE A 387 -3.55 21.55 -14.07
N GLN A 388 -3.42 22.87 -14.06
CA GLN A 388 -3.38 23.70 -15.28
C GLN A 388 -2.09 23.55 -16.09
N THR A 389 -1.05 22.92 -15.51
CA THR A 389 0.24 22.70 -16.16
C THR A 389 0.42 21.20 -16.45
N PRO A 390 -0.21 20.64 -17.49
CA PRO A 390 -0.23 19.19 -17.73
C PRO A 390 1.16 18.55 -17.96
N GLY A 391 2.19 19.35 -18.27
CA GLY A 391 3.59 18.90 -18.35
C GLY A 391 4.18 18.46 -17.00
N LEU A 392 3.64 18.94 -15.88
CA LEU A 392 4.01 18.52 -14.52
C LEU A 392 3.54 17.11 -14.17
N LEU A 393 2.41 16.68 -14.74
CA LEU A 393 1.79 15.39 -14.46
C LEU A 393 2.36 14.26 -15.34
N SER A 394 3.07 14.63 -16.41
CA SER A 394 3.86 13.72 -17.24
C SER A 394 5.31 13.67 -16.73
N GLY A 395 5.56 12.93 -15.64
CA GLY A 395 6.93 12.62 -15.23
C GLY A 395 7.72 11.98 -16.38
N PRO A 396 9.06 12.09 -16.43
CA PRO A 396 9.88 11.48 -17.46
C PRO A 396 9.57 9.99 -17.50
N GLY A 397 9.04 9.53 -18.63
CA GLY A 397 8.75 8.13 -18.86
C GLY A 397 9.99 7.31 -18.57
N ARG A 398 9.92 6.50 -17.51
CA ARG A 398 10.97 5.54 -17.19
C ARG A 398 10.98 4.51 -18.33
N THR A 399 11.78 4.75 -19.36
CA THR A 399 12.07 3.73 -20.37
C THR A 399 12.62 2.51 -19.64
N PRO A 400 11.95 1.35 -19.68
CA PRO A 400 12.54 0.12 -19.19
C PRO A 400 13.81 -0.10 -19.99
N GLY A 401 14.94 -0.34 -19.30
CA GLY A 401 16.23 -0.55 -19.94
C GLY A 401 16.18 -1.72 -20.93
N THR A 402 15.94 -1.40 -22.20
CA THR A 402 16.35 -2.21 -23.34
C THR A 402 17.83 -1.95 -23.54
N VAL A 403 18.66 -2.91 -23.11
CA VAL A 403 20.02 -3.02 -23.64
C VAL A 403 19.86 -3.33 -25.13
N ALA A 404 20.06 -2.32 -25.97
CA ALA A 404 20.18 -2.51 -27.41
C ALA A 404 21.47 -3.30 -27.64
N VAL A 405 21.35 -4.58 -27.97
CA VAL A 405 22.46 -5.33 -28.55
C VAL A 405 22.59 -4.87 -30.00
N SER A 406 23.29 -3.75 -30.20
CA SER A 406 23.79 -3.39 -31.52
C SER A 406 24.98 -4.29 -31.82
N GLY A 407 24.81 -5.18 -32.79
CA GLY A 407 25.90 -5.98 -33.35
C GLY A 407 27.01 -5.07 -33.88
N GLY A 408 28.23 -5.31 -33.39
CA GLY A 408 29.45 -4.69 -33.88
C GLY A 408 30.63 -5.50 -33.34
N GLY A 409 31.29 -6.25 -34.22
CA GLY A 409 32.51 -6.96 -33.89
C GLY A 409 33.65 -5.97 -33.59
N GLY A 410 34.52 -6.34 -32.67
CA GLY A 410 35.71 -5.56 -32.34
C GLY A 410 36.38 -6.02 -31.04
N ASP A 411 37.40 -6.86 -31.21
CA ASP A 411 38.61 -7.06 -30.40
C ASP A 411 38.56 -6.83 -28.88
N TYR A 412 38.69 -7.95 -28.16
CA TYR A 412 39.06 -7.99 -26.75
C TYR A 412 40.53 -7.59 -26.57
N LEU A 413 40.76 -6.43 -25.97
CA LEU A 413 42.04 -6.11 -25.33
C LEU A 413 41.85 -5.90 -23.82
N SER A 414 42.65 -6.67 -23.11
CA SER A 414 42.85 -6.74 -21.67
C SER A 414 43.15 -5.39 -21.01
N SER A 415 42.51 -5.11 -19.88
CA SER A 415 43.18 -4.74 -18.62
C SER A 415 42.16 -4.32 -17.55
N CYS A 416 42.15 -5.05 -16.43
CA CYS A 416 41.69 -4.52 -15.15
C CYS A 416 42.91 -3.99 -14.39
N PRO A 417 42.83 -2.80 -13.76
CA PRO A 417 43.62 -2.50 -12.58
C PRO A 417 42.73 -2.51 -11.33
N CYS A 418 43.22 -3.29 -10.36
CA CYS A 418 43.12 -3.21 -8.90
C CYS A 418 42.08 -2.26 -8.27
#